data_AF-A0A2T3W440-F1
#
_entry.id   AF-A0A2T3W440-F1
#
_cell.length_a   1.000
_cell.length_b   1.000
_cell.length_c   1.000
_cell.angle_alpha   90.00
_cell.angle_beta   90.00
_cell.angle_gamma   90.00
#
_symmetry.space_group_name_H-M   'P 1'
#
loop_
_entity.id
_entity.type
_entity.pdbx_description
1 polymer ?
#
loop_
_entity_poly.entity_id
_entity_poly.type
_entity_poly.pdbx_seq_one_letter_code
_entity_poly.pdbx_strand_id
1 'polypeptide(L)'
;MVRPCPPAAQRYLRRLTLLLPPQVRRRVAAEVEAHLCGLAHDAQVRGLTEVQAWACALQQAGPVWPAALRLAGVYLGRPLRVALLAGAALGGAAYAVQVQGGGMPAQVVGERP
;
A
#
# COMPACT_ATOMS: atom_id res chain seq x y z
N MET A 1 21.75 5.67 -24.58
CA MET A 1 20.68 4.80 -25.11
C MET A 1 19.95 4.19 -23.94
N VAL A 2 18.66 4.47 -23.75
CA VAL A 2 17.83 3.79 -22.74
C VAL A 2 17.59 2.37 -23.26
N ARG A 3 18.16 1.35 -22.61
CA ARG A 3 17.91 -0.04 -23.02
C ARG A 3 16.45 -0.39 -22.71
N PRO A 4 15.71 -0.99 -23.66
CA PRO A 4 14.33 -1.37 -23.41
C PRO A 4 14.27 -2.44 -22.30
N CYS A 5 13.47 -2.18 -21.28
CA CYS A 5 13.25 -3.11 -20.17
C CYS A 5 12.63 -4.42 -20.71
N PRO A 6 13.20 -5.61 -20.42
CA PRO A 6 12.74 -6.86 -20.99
C PRO A 6 11.32 -7.22 -20.50
N PRO A 7 10.57 -8.02 -21.27
CA PRO A 7 9.17 -8.34 -20.95
C PRO A 7 9.00 -9.01 -19.59
N ALA A 8 10.00 -9.74 -19.09
CA ALA A 8 9.99 -10.35 -17.76
C ALA A 8 10.00 -9.29 -16.64
N ALA A 9 10.84 -8.26 -16.77
CA ALA A 9 10.91 -7.16 -15.80
C ALA A 9 9.65 -6.28 -15.83
N GLN A 10 9.05 -6.07 -17.01
CA GLN A 10 7.76 -5.39 -17.11
C GLN A 10 6.63 -6.15 -16.40
N ARG A 11 6.58 -7.49 -16.53
CA ARG A 11 5.61 -8.33 -15.81
C ARG A 11 5.83 -8.26 -14.30
N TYR A 12 7.09 -8.25 -13.86
CA TYR A 12 7.47 -8.08 -12.47
C TYR A 12 6.95 -6.74 -11.92
N LEU A 13 7.25 -5.64 -12.60
CA LEU A 13 6.81 -4.28 -12.22
C LEU A 13 5.28 -4.16 -12.16
N ARG A 14 4.57 -4.71 -13.15
CA ARG A 14 3.11 -4.72 -13.15
C ARG A 14 2.56 -5.42 -11.92
N ARG A 15 3.05 -6.62 -11.62
CA ARG A 15 2.58 -7.41 -10.46
C ARG A 15 2.94 -6.75 -9.13
N LEU A 16 4.15 -6.19 -9.01
CA LEU A 16 4.61 -5.51 -7.80
C LEU A 16 3.78 -4.25 -7.50
N THR A 17 3.34 -3.56 -8.54
CA THR A 17 2.55 -2.33 -8.42
C THR A 17 1.05 -2.54 -8.44
N LEU A 18 0.53 -3.77 -8.54
CA LEU A 18 -0.92 -4.03 -8.61
C LEU A 18 -1.67 -3.55 -7.36
N LEU A 19 -1.07 -3.69 -6.18
CA LEU A 19 -1.70 -3.35 -4.90
C LEU A 19 -1.52 -1.89 -4.48
N LEU A 20 -0.80 -1.10 -5.29
CA LEU A 20 -0.47 0.28 -4.97
C LEU A 20 -1.55 1.26 -5.47
N PRO A 21 -1.82 2.37 -4.76
CA PRO A 21 -2.69 3.44 -5.25
C PRO A 21 -2.18 4.05 -6.55
N PRO A 22 -3.05 4.46 -7.49
CA PRO A 22 -2.66 4.91 -8.83
C PRO A 22 -1.69 6.09 -8.83
N GLN A 23 -1.79 6.99 -7.84
CA GLN A 23 -0.87 8.13 -7.69
C GLN A 23 0.57 7.69 -7.37
N VAL A 24 0.72 6.57 -6.65
CA VAL A 24 2.02 6.06 -6.17
C VAL A 24 2.61 5.03 -7.15
N ARG A 25 1.75 4.31 -7.90
CA ARG A 25 2.16 3.26 -8.85
C ARG A 25 3.24 3.70 -9.82
N ARG A 26 3.10 4.89 -10.43
CA ARG A 26 4.06 5.39 -11.44
C ARG A 26 5.43 5.68 -10.82
N ARG A 27 5.44 6.28 -9.63
CA ARG A 27 6.69 6.60 -8.92
C ARG A 27 7.42 5.34 -8.48
N VAL A 28 6.70 4.41 -7.84
CA VAL A 28 7.28 3.13 -7.41
C VAL A 28 7.71 2.28 -8.61
N ALA A 29 6.95 2.28 -9.71
CA ALA A 29 7.37 1.60 -10.93
C ALA A 29 8.70 2.16 -11.46
N ALA A 30 8.84 3.49 -11.52
CA ALA A 30 10.07 4.14 -11.99
C ALA A 30 11.27 3.87 -11.06
N GLU A 31 11.05 3.92 -9.74
CA GLU A 31 12.11 3.62 -8.75
C GLU A 31 12.57 2.16 -8.83
N VAL A 32 11.63 1.21 -8.92
CA VAL A 32 11.96 -0.22 -9.05
C VAL A 32 12.58 -0.52 -10.41
N GLU A 33 12.14 0.15 -11.48
CA GLU A 33 12.76 0.03 -12.79
C GLU A 33 14.21 0.52 -12.78
N ALA A 34 14.48 1.68 -12.18
CA ALA A 34 15.84 2.21 -12.04
C ALA A 34 16.72 1.26 -11.23
N HIS A 35 16.20 0.68 -10.16
CA HIS A 35 16.92 -0.30 -9.34
C HIS A 35 17.27 -1.56 -10.14
N LEU A 36 16.31 -2.14 -10.87
CA LEU A 36 16.53 -3.32 -11.72
C LEU A 36 17.55 -3.04 -12.84
N CYS A 37 17.50 -1.86 -13.46
CA CYS A 37 18.48 -1.43 -14.44
C CYS A 37 19.88 -1.34 -13.84
N GLY A 38 20.02 -0.84 -12.61
CA GLY A 38 21.29 -0.80 -11.88
C GLY A 38 21.86 -2.21 -11.66
N LEU A 39 21.05 -3.13 -11.14
CA LEU A 39 21.46 -4.52 -10.92
C LEU A 39 21.84 -5.24 -12.22
N ALA A 40 21.07 -5.02 -13.29
CA ALA A 40 21.39 -5.59 -14.60
C ALA A 40 22.70 -5.00 -15.16
N HIS A 41 22.95 -3.70 -14.97
CA HIS A 41 24.21 -3.09 -15.37
C HIS A 41 25.39 -3.65 -14.58
N ASP A 42 25.28 -3.75 -13.25
CA ASP A 42 26.30 -4.34 -12.40
C ASP A 42 26.63 -5.78 -12.80
N ALA A 43 25.61 -6.57 -13.14
CA ALA A 43 25.78 -7.93 -13.63
C ALA A 43 26.51 -7.97 -14.99
N GLN A 44 26.22 -7.02 -15.90
CA GLN A 44 26.93 -6.91 -17.17
C GLN A 44 28.39 -6.49 -16.99
N VAL A 45 28.67 -5.55 -16.07
CA VAL A 45 30.04 -5.15 -15.73
C VAL A 45 30.84 -6.34 -15.18
N ARG A 46 30.19 -7.29 -14.52
CA ARG A 46 30.78 -8.57 -14.07
C ARG A 46 30.95 -9.60 -15.18
N GLY A 47 30.65 -9.25 -16.43
CA GLY A 47 30.83 -10.12 -17.61
C GLY A 47 29.64 -11.00 -17.95
N LEU A 48 28.48 -10.83 -17.30
CA LEU A 48 27.28 -11.59 -17.65
C LEU A 48 26.65 -11.05 -18.94
N THR A 49 26.09 -11.96 -19.73
CA THR A 49 25.31 -11.57 -20.92
C THR A 49 24.06 -10.79 -20.51
N GLU A 50 23.50 -9.98 -21.41
CA GLU A 50 22.31 -9.18 -21.10
C GLU A 50 21.14 -10.01 -20.57
N VAL A 51 20.91 -11.21 -21.11
CA VAL A 51 19.87 -12.12 -20.64
C VAL A 51 20.15 -12.61 -19.21
N GLN A 52 21.40 -13.00 -18.92
CA GLN A 52 21.81 -13.46 -17.60
C GLN A 52 21.78 -12.34 -16.58
N ALA A 53 22.16 -11.12 -16.98
CA ALA A 53 22.15 -9.94 -16.14
C ALA A 53 20.74 -9.58 -15.67
N TRP A 54 19.76 -9.60 -16.56
CA TRP A 54 18.36 -9.38 -16.19
C TRP A 54 17.77 -10.52 -15.35
N ALA A 55 18.16 -11.78 -15.62
CA ALA A 55 17.77 -12.90 -14.77
C ALA A 55 18.34 -12.75 -13.35
N CYS A 56 19.62 -12.36 -13.24
CA CYS A 56 20.30 -12.10 -11.98
C CYS A 56 19.64 -10.93 -11.23
N ALA A 57 19.35 -9.83 -11.91
CA ALA A 57 18.65 -8.68 -11.34
C ALA A 57 17.26 -9.04 -10.78
N LEU A 58 16.49 -9.86 -11.51
CA LEU A 58 15.19 -10.35 -11.03
C LEU A 58 15.30 -11.31 -9.85
N GLN A 59 16.33 -12.17 -9.83
CA GLN A 59 16.61 -13.05 -8.69
C GLN A 59 17.01 -12.25 -7.45
N GLN A 60 17.85 -11.22 -7.61
CA GLN A 60 18.29 -10.34 -6.52
C GLN A 60 17.15 -9.45 -6.00
N ALA A 61 16.26 -8.96 -6.87
CA ALA A 61 15.07 -8.23 -6.47
C ALA A 61 14.10 -9.09 -5.64
N GLY A 62 14.20 -10.41 -5.76
CA GLY A 62 13.45 -11.36 -4.94
C GLY A 62 11.97 -11.48 -5.30
N PRO A 63 11.21 -12.24 -4.51
CA PRO A 63 9.83 -12.59 -4.83
C PRO A 63 8.91 -11.37 -4.83
N VAL A 64 8.11 -11.24 -5.91
CA VAL A 64 7.20 -10.11 -6.15
C VAL A 64 6.20 -9.91 -5.01
N TRP A 65 5.66 -11.00 -4.45
CA TRP A 65 4.50 -10.95 -3.58
C TRP A 65 4.78 -10.43 -2.17
N PRO A 66 5.85 -10.87 -1.49
CA PRO A 66 6.30 -10.25 -0.26
C PRO A 66 6.63 -8.77 -0.44
N ALA A 67 7.28 -8.39 -1.55
CA ALA A 67 7.62 -7.00 -1.84
C ALA A 67 6.37 -6.14 -2.05
N ALA A 68 5.40 -6.62 -2.85
CA ALA A 68 4.14 -5.93 -3.11
C ALA A 68 3.31 -5.73 -1.83
N LEU A 69 3.25 -6.74 -0.95
CA LEU A 69 2.51 -6.65 0.31
C LEU A 69 3.16 -5.67 1.29
N ARG A 70 4.50 -5.65 1.39
CA ARG A 70 5.20 -4.65 2.23
C ARG A 70 4.98 -3.23 1.72
N LEU A 71 5.04 -3.03 0.41
CA LEU A 71 4.75 -1.74 -0.21
C LEU A 71 3.29 -1.32 0.02
N ALA A 72 2.33 -2.22 -0.18
CA ALA A 72 0.94 -1.97 0.11
C ALA A 72 0.73 -1.61 1.60
N GLY A 73 1.38 -2.31 2.53
CA GLY A 73 1.32 -2.00 3.96
C GLY A 73 1.82 -0.59 4.30
N VAL A 74 2.92 -0.14 3.68
CA VAL A 74 3.47 1.21 3.87
C VAL A 74 2.52 2.29 3.33
N TYR A 75 1.97 2.08 2.12
CA TYR A 75 1.17 3.10 1.46
C TYR A 75 -0.33 3.09 1.84
N LEU A 76 -0.89 1.95 2.25
CA LEU A 76 -2.29 1.84 2.68
C LEU A 76 -2.46 1.85 4.20
N GLY A 77 -1.45 1.46 4.98
CA GLY A 77 -1.60 1.30 6.43
C GLY A 77 -1.89 2.60 7.18
N ARG A 78 -1.31 3.72 6.73
CA ARG A 78 -1.51 5.03 7.35
C ARG A 78 -2.88 5.66 7.03
N PRO A 79 -3.34 5.76 5.77
CA PRO A 79 -4.67 6.29 5.49
C PRO A 79 -5.80 5.40 6.07
N LEU A 80 -5.63 4.08 6.08
CA LEU A 80 -6.63 3.17 6.66
C LEU A 80 -6.79 3.39 8.18
N ARG A 81 -5.68 3.56 8.91
CA ARG A 81 -5.71 3.88 10.35
C ARG A 81 -6.38 5.22 10.63
N VAL A 82 -6.09 6.24 9.84
CA VAL A 82 -6.72 7.56 9.99
C VAL A 82 -8.21 7.49 9.70
N ALA A 83 -8.63 6.79 8.64
CA ALA A 83 -10.04 6.59 8.31
C ALA A 83 -10.78 5.81 9.41
N LEU A 84 -10.18 4.76 9.96
CA LEU A 84 -10.74 4.01 11.08
C LEU A 84 -10.91 4.88 12.33
N LEU A 85 -9.91 5.70 12.67
CA LEU A 85 -10.01 6.61 13.82
C LEU A 85 -11.08 7.69 13.59
N ALA A 86 -11.17 8.26 12.38
CA ALA A 86 -12.20 9.23 12.04
C ALA A 86 -13.60 8.61 12.07
N GLY A 87 -13.77 7.40 11.53
CA GLY A 87 -15.02 6.65 11.58
C GLY A 87 -15.41 6.28 13.02
N ALA A 88 -14.45 5.88 13.85
CA ALA A 88 -14.67 5.61 15.27
C ALA A 88 -15.04 6.89 16.04
N ALA A 89 -14.42 8.02 15.74
CA ALA A 89 -14.76 9.31 16.35
C ALA A 89 -16.18 9.76 15.96
N LEU A 90 -16.54 9.64 14.68
CA LEU A 90 -17.88 9.97 14.18
C LEU A 90 -18.95 9.01 14.71
N GLY A 91 -18.67 7.70 14.74
CA GLY A 91 -19.57 6.69 15.31
C GLY A 91 -19.73 6.83 16.82
N GLY A 92 -18.65 7.14 17.54
CA GLY A 92 -18.67 7.44 18.97
C GLY A 92 -19.45 8.70 19.31
N ALA A 93 -19.31 9.76 18.51
CA ALA A 93 -20.09 10.98 18.66
C ALA A 93 -21.59 10.75 18.38
N ALA A 94 -21.93 9.99 17.33
CA ALA A 94 -23.31 9.63 17.05
C ALA A 94 -23.94 8.79 18.17
N TYR A 95 -23.18 7.85 18.75
CA TYR A 95 -23.63 7.04 19.89
C TYR A 95 -23.84 7.90 21.15
N ALA A 96 -22.94 8.85 21.45
CA ALA A 96 -23.09 9.76 22.58
C ALA A 96 -24.32 10.68 22.47
N VAL A 97 -24.64 11.14 21.25
CA VAL A 97 -25.85 11.94 20.98
C VAL A 97 -27.13 11.13 21.19
N GLN A 98 -27.17 9.86 20.75
CA GLN A 98 -28.34 9.00 21.01
C GLN A 98 -28.53 8.66 22.49
N VAL A 99 -27.43 8.44 23.23
CA VAL A 99 -27.49 8.16 24.67
C VAL A 99 -27.96 9.38 25.46
N GLN A 100 -27.54 10.60 25.11
CA GLN A 100 -28.05 11.82 25.75
C GLN A 100 -29.49 12.18 25.34
N GLY A 101 -29.91 11.82 24.11
CA GLY A 101 -31.30 12.02 23.65
C GLY A 101 -32.30 11.00 24.19
N GLY A 102 -31.84 9.85 24.69
CA GLY A 102 -32.68 8.76 25.23
C GLY A 102 -32.90 8.79 26.74
N GLY A 103 -32.32 9.76 27.47
CA GLY A 103 -32.28 9.76 28.93
C GLY A 103 -33.11 10.86 29.59
N MET A 104 -34.46 10.80 29.53
CA MET A 104 -35.34 11.16 30.66
C MET A 104 -36.83 10.85 30.37
N PRO A 105 -37.40 9.70 30.80
CA PRO A 105 -38.79 9.70 31.23
C PRO A 105 -38.83 10.38 32.61
N ALA A 106 -39.36 11.60 32.66
CA ALA A 106 -39.72 12.25 33.90
C ALA A 106 -40.73 11.36 34.65
N GLN A 107 -40.26 10.60 35.63
CA GLN A 107 -41.13 9.97 36.61
C GLN A 107 -41.68 11.08 37.51
N VAL A 108 -42.79 11.69 37.09
CA VAL A 108 -43.69 12.41 38.00
C VAL A 108 -44.50 11.34 38.74
N VAL A 109 -43.89 10.75 39.76
CA VAL A 109 -44.65 10.14 40.87
C VAL A 109 -44.87 11.28 41.87
N GLY A 110 -45.90 12.07 41.57
CA GLY A 110 -46.51 12.97 42.53
C GLY A 110 -47.66 12.24 43.18
N GLU A 111 -47.41 11.63 44.34
CA GLU A 111 -48.41 11.42 45.38
C GLU A 111 -49.32 12.64 45.48
N ARG A 112 -50.64 12.43 45.61
CA ARG A 112 -51.49 13.25 46.48
C ARG A 112 -52.78 12.51 46.90
N PRO A 113 -53.29 12.84 48.10
CA PRO A 113 -54.11 11.98 48.98
C PRO A 113 -55.61 11.90 48.62
#